data_AF-A0A7R6SU99-F1
#
_entry.id   AF-A0A7R6SU99-F1
#
_cell.length_a   1.000
_cell.length_b   1.000
_cell.length_c   1.000
_cell.angle_alpha   90.00
_cell.angle_beta   90.00
_cell.angle_gamma   90.00
#
_symmetry.space_group_name_H-M   'P 1'
#
loop_
_entity.id
_entity.type
_entity.pdbx_description
1 polymer ?
#
loop_
_entity_poly.entity_id
_entity_poly.type
_entity_poly.pdbx_seq_one_letter_code
_entity_poly.pdbx_strand_id
1 'polypeptide(L)'
;MNNFLLSAGAIGLLTTAIHIFGGQITLIRPFLQTDLAHDIKGCLLVCWHVISAYLLLTSCLYVYAGFNPQPDQLLGLELLLNALSSFYILFAVLFIVIGWIFFNAQVFYKLPQWVLLLPIGVLGLLGTGAV
;
A
#
# COMPACT_ATOMS: atom_id res chain seq x y z
N MET A 1 -7.32 -12.83 18.75
CA MET A 1 -6.48 -12.22 17.70
C MET A 1 -7.27 -12.22 16.41
N ASN A 2 -7.09 -11.22 15.55
CA ASN A 2 -7.73 -11.14 14.25
C ASN A 2 -6.71 -11.48 13.16
N ASN A 3 -6.79 -12.71 12.64
CA ASN A 3 -5.81 -13.23 11.68
C ASN A 3 -5.85 -12.46 10.35
N PHE A 4 -7.00 -11.95 9.92
CA PHE A 4 -7.10 -11.16 8.69
C PHE A 4 -6.31 -9.85 8.80
N LEU A 5 -6.49 -9.11 9.90
CA LEU A 5 -5.73 -7.88 10.14
C LEU A 5 -4.23 -8.15 10.32
N LEU A 6 -3.87 -9.22 11.02
CA LEU A 6 -2.45 -9.62 11.14
C LEU A 6 -1.83 -9.97 9.78
N SER A 7 -2.54 -10.71 8.93
CA SER A 7 -2.08 -11.01 7.57
C SER A 7 -1.97 -9.75 6.71
N ALA A 8 -2.95 -8.85 6.78
CA ALA A 8 -2.91 -7.55 6.08
C ALA A 8 -1.68 -6.74 6.50
N GLY A 9 -1.44 -6.64 7.81
CA GLY A 9 -0.28 -5.95 8.38
C GLY A 9 1.06 -6.61 7.98
N ALA A 10 1.14 -7.94 8.00
CA ALA A 10 2.35 -8.66 7.61
C ALA A 10 2.70 -8.47 6.12
N ILE A 11 1.70 -8.61 5.23
CA ILE A 11 1.89 -8.34 3.80
C ILE A 11 2.22 -6.86 3.57
N GLY A 12 1.60 -5.95 4.32
CA GLY A 12 1.89 -4.52 4.26
C GLY A 12 3.32 -4.17 4.68
N LEU A 13 3.85 -4.77 5.75
CA LEU A 13 5.25 -4.58 6.16
C LEU A 13 6.23 -5.13 5.12
N LEU A 14 5.94 -6.31 4.56
CA LEU A 14 6.73 -6.85 3.44
C LEU A 14 6.70 -5.90 2.23
N THR A 15 5.52 -5.41 1.88
CA THR A 15 5.33 -4.45 0.78
C THR A 15 6.08 -3.15 1.04
N THR A 16 6.09 -2.67 2.28
CA THR A 16 6.85 -1.49 2.72
C THR A 16 8.35 -1.70 2.49
N ALA A 17 8.89 -2.86 2.88
CA ALA A 17 10.31 -3.17 2.69
C ALA A 17 10.67 -3.26 1.20
N ILE A 18 9.84 -3.96 0.40
CA ILE A 18 10.05 -4.06 -1.05
C ILE A 18 9.98 -2.68 -1.71
N HIS A 19 9.02 -1.85 -1.31
CA HIS A 19 8.86 -0.47 -1.80
C HIS A 19 10.12 0.33 -1.50
N ILE A 20 10.50 0.45 -0.23
CA ILE A 20 11.65 1.28 0.19
C ILE A 20 12.96 0.78 -0.41
N PHE A 21 13.27 -0.52 -0.32
CA PHE A 21 14.59 -1.00 -0.72
C PHE A 21 14.64 -1.41 -2.20
N GLY A 22 13.69 -2.24 -2.64
CA GLY A 22 13.63 -2.72 -4.02
C GLY A 22 13.29 -1.59 -4.98
N GLY A 23 12.32 -0.74 -4.62
CA GLY A 23 11.94 0.41 -5.42
C GLY A 23 12.98 1.53 -5.43
N GLN A 24 13.80 1.69 -4.38
CA GLN A 24 14.93 2.62 -4.43
C GLN A 24 15.91 2.24 -5.54
N ILE A 25 16.21 0.94 -5.69
CA ILE A 25 17.17 0.44 -6.69
C ILE A 25 16.56 0.51 -8.09
N THR A 26 15.32 0.05 -8.25
CA THR A 26 14.71 -0.19 -9.57
C THR A 26 13.96 1.01 -10.14
N LEU A 27 13.46 1.91 -9.28
CA LEU A 27 12.64 3.06 -9.70
C LEU A 27 13.33 4.40 -9.38
N ILE A 28 13.67 4.65 -8.11
CA ILE A 28 14.09 5.99 -7.66
C ILE A 28 15.49 6.36 -8.16
N ARG A 29 16.48 5.46 -8.08
CA ARG A 29 17.83 5.74 -8.59
C ARG A 29 17.82 6.07 -10.09
N PRO A 30 17.21 5.27 -10.98
CA PRO A 30 17.07 5.64 -12.40
C PRO A 30 16.29 6.94 -12.61
N PHE A 31 15.20 7.14 -11.86
CA PHE A 31 14.39 8.35 -11.95
C PHE A 31 15.19 9.63 -11.67
N LEU A 32 16.02 9.64 -10.62
CA LEU A 32 16.83 10.80 -10.25
C LEU A 32 17.93 11.11 -11.27
N GLN A 33 18.28 10.15 -12.12
CA GLN A 33 19.27 10.30 -13.20
C GLN A 33 18.68 10.84 -14.52
N THR A 34 17.36 10.99 -14.62
CA THR A 34 16.70 11.57 -15.81
C THR A 34 17.02 13.06 -15.98
N ASP A 35 16.74 13.66 -17.14
CA ASP A 35 16.94 15.10 -17.39
C ASP A 35 15.80 16.00 -16.87
N LEU A 36 14.92 15.47 -15.99
CA LEU A 36 13.84 16.25 -15.39
C LEU A 36 14.39 17.39 -14.52
N ALA A 37 13.65 18.51 -14.50
CA ALA A 37 13.95 19.64 -13.64
C ALA A 37 13.96 19.23 -12.15
N HIS A 38 14.83 19.88 -11.37
CA HIS A 38 15.12 19.48 -9.98
C HIS A 38 13.90 19.61 -9.05
N ASP A 39 13.07 20.62 -9.28
CA ASP A 39 11.81 20.84 -8.58
C ASP A 39 10.80 19.71 -8.84
N ILE A 40 10.66 19.26 -10.09
CA ILE A 40 9.82 18.11 -10.46
C ILE A 40 10.34 16.83 -9.80
N LYS A 41 11.67 16.60 -9.83
CA LYS A 41 12.30 15.47 -9.14
C LYS A 41 12.03 15.48 -7.65
N GLY A 42 12.19 16.64 -7.02
CA GLY A 42 11.91 16.84 -5.61
C GLY A 42 10.47 16.49 -5.25
N CYS A 43 9.49 16.97 -6.02
CA CYS A 43 8.08 16.69 -5.78
C CYS A 43 7.75 15.19 -5.85
N LEU A 44 8.23 14.49 -6.89
CA LEU A 44 7.99 13.06 -7.04
C LEU A 44 8.71 12.22 -5.97
N LEU A 45 9.89 12.66 -5.51
CA LEU A 45 10.59 12.02 -4.39
C LEU A 45 9.83 12.22 -3.06
N VAL A 46 9.18 13.37 -2.86
CA VAL A 46 8.27 13.56 -1.72
C VAL A 46 7.09 12.59 -1.81
N CYS A 47 6.43 12.48 -2.97
CA CYS A 47 5.35 11.52 -3.17
C CYS A 47 5.78 10.08 -2.86
N TRP A 48 6.99 9.69 -3.27
CA TRP A 48 7.59 8.40 -2.95
C TRP A 48 7.71 8.13 -1.44
N HIS A 49 8.20 9.10 -0.68
CA HIS A 49 8.33 8.98 0.78
C HIS A 49 6.99 9.04 1.50
N VAL A 50 6.01 9.81 1.00
CA VAL A 50 4.64 9.81 1.53
C VAL A 50 4.03 8.42 1.43
N ILE A 51 4.16 7.74 0.28
CA ILE A 51 3.68 6.35 0.13
C ILE A 51 4.45 5.39 1.05
N SER A 52 5.77 5.57 1.19
CA SER A 52 6.58 4.76 2.13
C SER A 52 6.07 4.87 3.57
N ALA A 53 5.80 6.09 4.03
CA ALA A 53 5.28 6.35 5.37
C ALA A 53 3.85 5.80 5.55
N TYR A 54 2.99 6.00 4.53
CA TYR A 54 1.64 5.45 4.52
C TYR A 54 1.65 3.92 4.67
N LEU A 55 2.44 3.21 3.86
CA LEU A 55 2.54 1.76 3.91
C LEU A 55 3.01 1.30 5.29
N LEU A 56 4.07 1.88 5.84
CA LEU A 56 4.61 1.51 7.14
C LEU A 56 3.60 1.73 8.27
N LEU A 57 3.05 2.93 8.38
CA LEU A 57 2.16 3.31 9.48
C LEU A 57 0.87 2.50 9.47
N THR A 58 0.25 2.33 8.31
CA THR A 58 -0.99 1.56 8.18
C THR A 58 -0.76 0.08 8.43
N SER A 59 0.38 -0.48 8.01
CA SER A 59 0.74 -1.87 8.30
C SER A 59 0.95 -2.11 9.80
N CYS A 60 1.65 -1.21 10.49
CA CYS A 60 1.78 -1.26 11.95
C CYS A 60 0.42 -1.17 12.65
N LEU A 61 -0.49 -0.34 12.14
CA LEU A 61 -1.84 -0.21 12.68
C LEU A 61 -2.66 -1.50 12.50
N TYR A 62 -2.58 -2.16 11.33
CA TYR A 62 -3.21 -3.47 11.12
C TYR A 62 -2.65 -4.53 12.06
N VAL A 63 -1.33 -4.59 12.26
CA VAL A 63 -0.71 -5.51 13.23
C VAL A 63 -1.22 -5.23 14.65
N TYR A 64 -1.24 -3.96 15.05
CA TYR A 64 -1.74 -3.55 16.37
C TYR A 64 -3.20 -3.95 16.59
N ALA A 65 -4.08 -3.64 15.64
CA ALA A 65 -5.49 -4.00 15.69
C ALA A 65 -5.70 -5.53 15.67
N GLY A 66 -4.85 -6.26 14.94
CA GLY A 66 -4.84 -7.71 14.88
C GLY A 66 -4.56 -8.40 16.22
N PHE A 67 -3.64 -7.85 17.03
CA PHE A 67 -3.34 -8.36 18.36
C PHE A 67 -4.36 -7.92 19.42
N ASN A 68 -5.05 -6.79 19.23
CA ASN A 68 -5.97 -6.21 20.21
C ASN A 68 -7.42 -6.15 19.68
N PRO A 69 -8.08 -7.30 19.43
CA PRO A 69 -9.38 -7.35 18.76
C PRO A 69 -10.57 -7.02 19.68
N GLN A 70 -10.37 -6.36 20.82
CA GLN A 70 -11.43 -6.14 21.79
C GLN A 70 -12.49 -5.19 21.22
N PRO A 71 -13.79 -5.59 21.20
CA PRO A 71 -14.87 -4.81 20.57
C PRO A 71 -14.95 -3.37 21.08
N ASP A 72 -14.74 -3.20 22.39
CA ASP A 72 -14.87 -1.91 23.09
C ASP A 72 -13.74 -0.93 22.72
N GLN A 73 -12.58 -1.44 22.29
CA GLN A 73 -11.42 -0.64 21.85
C GLN A 73 -11.43 -0.36 20.34
N LEU A 74 -12.11 -1.20 19.56
CA LEU A 74 -12.23 -1.07 18.09
C LEU A 74 -13.37 -0.16 17.64
N LEU A 75 -14.28 0.23 18.55
CA LEU A 75 -15.53 0.96 18.26
C LEU A 75 -15.35 2.33 17.58
N GLY A 76 -14.12 2.83 17.45
CA GLY A 76 -13.76 4.00 16.62
C GLY A 76 -12.69 3.74 15.54
N LEU A 77 -12.05 2.57 15.54
CA LEU A 77 -10.96 2.22 14.64
C LEU A 77 -11.44 1.51 13.36
N GLU A 78 -12.61 0.87 13.40
CA GLU A 78 -13.19 0.15 12.25
C GLU A 78 -13.36 1.05 11.02
N LEU A 79 -13.95 2.24 11.18
CA LEU A 79 -14.13 3.18 10.08
C LEU A 79 -12.79 3.60 9.46
N LEU A 80 -11.78 3.85 10.31
CA LEU A 80 -10.44 4.18 9.86
C LEU A 80 -9.82 3.00 9.09
N LEU A 81 -9.85 1.78 9.64
CA LEU A 81 -9.32 0.59 8.97
C LEU A 81 -10.04 0.30 7.64
N ASN A 82 -11.36 0.53 7.58
CA ASN A 82 -12.15 0.42 6.34
C ASN A 82 -11.71 1.45 5.31
N ALA A 83 -11.52 2.70 5.72
CA ALA A 83 -11.03 3.75 4.84
C ALA A 83 -9.63 3.43 4.31
N LEU A 84 -8.71 3.00 5.19
CA LEU A 84 -7.36 2.58 4.81
C LEU A 84 -7.39 1.38 3.84
N SER A 85 -8.22 0.38 4.13
CA SER A 85 -8.38 -0.79 3.26
C SER A 85 -8.89 -0.40 1.88
N SER A 86 -9.83 0.55 1.83
CA SER A 86 -10.36 1.10 0.59
C SER A 86 -9.29 1.85 -0.21
N PHE A 87 -8.38 2.57 0.46
CA PHE A 87 -7.23 3.19 -0.21
C PHE A 87 -6.28 2.17 -0.83
N TYR A 88 -6.02 1.04 -0.16
CA TYR A 88 -5.21 -0.05 -0.73
C TYR A 88 -5.86 -0.63 -2.00
N ILE A 89 -7.17 -0.85 -1.99
CA ILE A 89 -7.93 -1.29 -3.17
C ILE A 89 -7.87 -0.24 -4.28
N LEU A 90 -8.05 1.04 -3.94
CA LEU A 90 -7.98 2.14 -4.91
C LEU A 90 -6.58 2.24 -5.54
N PHE A 91 -5.51 2.10 -4.75
CA PHE A 91 -4.16 2.07 -5.30
C PHE A 91 -3.95 0.88 -6.23
N ALA A 92 -4.43 -0.31 -5.87
CA ALA A 92 -4.37 -1.48 -6.75
C ALA A 92 -5.09 -1.22 -8.08
N VAL A 93 -6.30 -0.64 -8.03
CA VAL A 93 -7.06 -0.24 -9.22
C VAL A 93 -6.29 0.79 -10.04
N LEU A 94 -5.70 1.82 -9.41
CA LEU A 94 -4.91 2.83 -10.13
C LEU A 94 -3.70 2.22 -10.84
N PHE A 95 -2.97 1.29 -10.21
CA PHE A 95 -1.86 0.59 -10.87
C PHE A 95 -2.33 -0.22 -12.08
N ILE A 96 -3.49 -0.88 -12.00
CA ILE A 96 -4.08 -1.62 -13.12
C ILE A 96 -4.51 -0.66 -14.23
N VAL A 97 -5.27 0.39 -13.92
CA VAL A 97 -5.83 1.32 -14.91
C VAL A 97 -4.73 2.14 -15.60
N ILE A 98 -3.85 2.77 -14.83
CA ILE A 98 -2.75 3.56 -15.40
C ILE A 98 -1.78 2.64 -16.14
N GLY A 99 -1.44 1.48 -15.57
CA GLY A 99 -0.59 0.53 -16.27
C GLY A 99 -1.19 0.01 -17.56
N TRP A 100 -2.52 -0.17 -17.62
CA TRP A 100 -3.21 -0.52 -18.85
C TRP A 100 -3.10 0.59 -19.91
N ILE A 101 -3.25 1.86 -19.52
CA ILE A 101 -3.12 2.99 -20.44
C ILE A 101 -1.72 3.05 -21.08
N PHE A 102 -0.66 2.80 -20.31
CA PHE A 102 0.72 2.87 -20.80
C PHE A 102 1.23 1.58 -21.44
N PHE A 103 0.75 0.42 -21.01
CA PHE A 103 1.34 -0.88 -21.33
C PHE A 103 0.32 -1.93 -21.84
N ASN A 104 -0.97 -1.59 -21.96
CA ASN A 104 -2.06 -2.51 -22.28
C ASN A 104 -2.02 -3.75 -21.35
N ALA A 105 -2.25 -4.95 -21.89
CA ALA A 105 -2.21 -6.20 -21.14
C ALA A 105 -0.84 -6.50 -20.49
N GLN A 106 0.24 -5.80 -20.88
CA GLN A 106 1.54 -5.98 -20.24
C GLN A 106 1.59 -5.42 -18.80
N VAL A 107 0.56 -4.69 -18.36
CA VAL A 107 0.43 -4.17 -17.00
C VAL A 107 0.65 -5.25 -15.93
N PHE A 108 0.19 -6.48 -16.18
CA PHE A 108 0.22 -7.56 -15.19
C PHE A 108 1.64 -8.01 -14.82
N TYR A 109 2.65 -7.66 -15.62
CA TYR A 109 4.06 -7.93 -15.29
C TYR A 109 4.95 -6.68 -15.27
N LYS A 110 4.57 -5.58 -15.93
CA LYS A 110 5.33 -4.31 -15.90
C LYS A 110 5.01 -3.44 -14.67
N LEU A 111 3.78 -3.48 -14.17
CA LEU A 111 3.36 -2.78 -12.96
C LEU A 111 2.62 -3.74 -12.01
N PRO A 112 3.33 -4.71 -11.40
CA PRO A 112 2.73 -5.77 -10.58
C PRO A 112 2.36 -5.34 -9.16
N GLN A 113 2.40 -4.03 -8.82
CA GLN A 113 2.18 -3.55 -7.46
C GLN A 113 0.79 -3.92 -6.90
N TRP A 114 -0.22 -4.01 -7.77
CA TRP A 114 -1.59 -4.40 -7.40
C TRP A 114 -1.66 -5.79 -6.74
N VAL A 115 -0.71 -6.70 -7.05
CA VAL A 115 -0.67 -8.07 -6.52
C VAL A 115 -0.52 -8.09 -5.00
N LEU A 116 0.21 -7.13 -4.42
CA LEU A 116 0.37 -7.04 -2.96
C LEU A 116 -0.62 -6.05 -2.33
N LEU A 117 -0.94 -4.95 -3.03
CA LEU A 117 -1.84 -3.93 -2.51
C LEU A 117 -3.29 -4.43 -2.38
N LEU A 118 -3.79 -5.18 -3.36
CA LEU A 118 -5.17 -5.66 -3.35
C LEU A 118 -5.45 -6.64 -2.18
N PRO A 119 -4.61 -7.66 -1.92
CA PRO A 119 -4.79 -8.53 -0.76
C PRO A 119 -4.78 -7.78 0.58
N ILE A 120 -3.93 -6.76 0.76
CA ILE A 120 -3.91 -5.97 2.00
C ILE A 120 -5.27 -5.33 2.23
N GLY A 121 -5.83 -4.67 1.21
CA GLY A 121 -7.14 -4.03 1.31
C GLY A 121 -8.28 -5.02 1.55
N VAL A 122 -8.32 -6.14 0.82
CA VAL A 122 -9.36 -7.17 0.99
C VAL A 122 -9.30 -7.79 2.39
N LEU A 123 -8.11 -8.17 2.86
CA LEU A 123 -7.93 -8.73 4.21
C LEU A 123 -8.28 -7.71 5.30
N GLY A 124 -7.97 -6.42 5.08
CA GLY A 124 -8.37 -5.35 6.00
C GLY A 124 -9.88 -5.25 6.18
N LEU A 125 -10.65 -5.25 5.08
CA LEU A 125 -12.12 -5.23 5.12
C LEU A 125 -12.74 -6.49 5.74
N LEU A 126 -12.19 -7.67 5.44
CA LEU A 126 -12.64 -8.92 6.07
C LEU A 126 -12.35 -8.91 7.58
N GLY A 127 -11.21 -8.33 7.97
CA GLY A 127 -10.82 -8.22 9.38
C GLY A 127 -11.74 -7.29 10.19
N THR A 128 -12.31 -6.26 9.58
CA THR A 128 -13.26 -5.37 10.24
C THR A 128 -14.72 -5.81 10.12
N GLY A 129 -15.00 -6.88 9.36
CA GLY A 129 -16.37 -7.35 9.11
C GLY A 129 -17.19 -6.46 8.17
N ALA A 130 -16.52 -5.62 7.36
CA ALA A 130 -17.17 -4.74 6.39
C ALA A 130 -17.65 -5.45 5.12
N VAL A 131 -17.22 -6.70 4.90
CA VAL A 131 -17.52 -7.56 3.75
C VAL A 131 -17.75 -8.99 4.23
#